data_AF-A0A1F4EUE1-F1
#
_entry.id   AF-A0A1F4EUE1-F1
#
_cell.length_a   1.000
_cell.length_b   1.000
_cell.length_c   1.000
_cell.angle_alpha   90.00
_cell.angle_beta   90.00
_cell.angle_gamma   90.00
#
_symmetry.space_group_name_H-M   'P 1'
#
loop_
_entity.id
_entity.type
_entity.pdbx_description
1 polymer ?
#
loop_
_entity_poly.entity_id
_entity_poly.type
_entity_poly.pdbx_seq_one_letter_code
_entity_poly.pdbx_strand_id
1 'polypeptide(L)' 'MRSSRTKGPLKQPGTPLAAVKSVTSVSRVSAEERARMVALAAYFRSQKRGFDPGRDLQDWLEAEAEVDATLGLRPARR' A
#
# COMPACT_ATOMS: atom_id res chain seq x y z
N MET A 1 12.30 16.02 35.78
CA MET A 1 10.84 16.11 35.55
C MET A 1 10.56 16.07 34.05
N ARG A 2 9.60 15.21 33.67
CA ARG A 2 8.81 15.12 32.42
C ARG A 2 9.54 14.81 31.09
N SER A 3 9.15 13.66 30.56
CA SER A 3 9.45 13.08 29.26
C SER A 3 9.06 13.97 28.07
N SER A 4 9.83 13.91 27.00
CA SER A 4 9.42 14.28 25.65
C SER A 4 9.74 13.13 24.69
N ARG A 5 8.71 12.32 24.46
CA ARG A 5 8.57 11.35 23.38
C ARG A 5 8.41 12.13 22.07
N THR A 6 9.18 11.86 21.01
CA THR A 6 8.72 11.91 19.60
C THR A 6 9.80 11.57 18.56
N LYS A 7 9.41 10.69 17.63
CA LYS A 7 9.89 10.47 16.24
C LYS A 7 11.22 9.71 16.07
N GLY A 8 11.12 8.38 16.13
CA GLY A 8 12.08 7.48 15.50
C GLY A 8 12.07 7.62 13.97
N PRO A 9 13.17 7.27 13.29
CA PRO A 9 13.39 7.64 11.89
C PRO A 9 12.60 6.70 10.97
N LEU A 10 11.63 7.23 10.23
CA LEU A 10 11.06 6.51 9.10
C LEU A 10 12.07 6.57 7.96
N LYS A 11 12.93 5.54 7.90
CA LYS A 11 13.59 5.12 6.67
C LYS A 11 12.51 4.81 5.64
N GLN A 12 12.14 5.80 4.85
CA GLN A 12 11.55 5.56 3.55
C GLN A 12 12.70 5.21 2.60
N PRO A 13 12.82 3.97 2.09
CA PRO A 13 13.63 3.75 0.91
C PRO A 13 12.91 4.46 -0.25
N GLY A 14 13.34 5.68 -0.53
CA GLY A 14 13.07 6.34 -1.79
C GLY A 14 13.90 5.67 -2.87
N THR A 15 13.24 5.08 -3.86
CA THR A 15 13.66 4.93 -5.27
C THR A 15 12.66 4.01 -5.99
N PRO A 16 12.47 4.15 -7.31
CA PRO A 16 12.07 5.34 -8.04
C PRO A 16 10.74 5.10 -8.80
N LEU A 17 10.11 6.20 -9.21
CA LEU A 17 9.10 6.27 -10.25
C LEU A 17 9.69 5.79 -11.60
N ALA A 18 9.91 4.49 -11.75
CA ALA A 18 10.54 3.92 -12.95
C ALA A 18 10.06 2.48 -13.22
N ALA A 19 8.75 2.30 -13.42
CA ALA A 19 8.23 1.19 -14.21
C ALA A 19 6.78 1.46 -14.68
N VAL A 20 6.51 2.64 -15.24
CA VAL A 20 5.32 2.85 -16.07
C VAL A 20 5.50 2.18 -17.45
N LYS A 21 5.73 0.86 -17.45
CA LYS A 21 5.83 0.06 -18.68
C LYS A 21 5.18 -1.31 -18.46
N SER A 22 3.85 -1.35 -18.51
CA SER A 22 3.10 -2.51 -19.04
C SER A 22 1.59 -2.25 -18.96
N VAL A 23 1.12 -1.26 -19.73
CA VAL A 23 -0.33 -0.99 -19.90
C VAL A 23 -1.01 -1.98 -20.87
N THR A 24 -0.32 -3.03 -21.32
CA THR A 24 -0.87 -3.92 -22.36
C THR A 24 -0.67 -5.39 -22.03
N SER A 25 -1.42 -5.90 -21.07
CA SER A 25 -2.11 -7.19 -21.23
C SER A 25 -3.12 -7.39 -20.10
N VAL A 26 -4.40 -7.46 -20.45
CA VAL A 26 -5.55 -7.70 -19.55
C VAL A 26 -5.59 -9.18 -19.12
N SER A 27 -4.44 -9.79 -18.87
CA SER A 27 -4.33 -11.23 -18.67
C SER A 27 -3.37 -11.51 -17.53
N ARG A 28 -3.96 -11.58 -16.32
CA ARG A 28 -3.35 -11.84 -15.01
C ARG A 28 -2.37 -10.78 -14.54
N VAL A 29 -2.86 -9.86 -13.72
CA VAL A 29 -2.01 -9.08 -12.83
C VAL A 29 -1.16 -10.07 -12.01
N SER A 30 0.16 -9.94 -12.12
CA SER A 30 1.10 -10.79 -11.37
C SER A 30 1.02 -10.46 -9.89
N ALA A 31 1.45 -11.39 -9.03
CA ALA A 31 1.48 -11.15 -7.58
C ALA A 31 2.33 -9.92 -7.20
N GLU A 32 3.42 -9.68 -7.94
CA GLU A 32 4.27 -8.50 -7.77
C GLU A 32 3.54 -7.21 -8.14
N GLU A 33 2.80 -7.22 -9.24
CA GLU A 33 2.05 -6.06 -9.69
C GLU A 33 0.89 -5.74 -8.74
N ARG A 34 0.20 -6.78 -8.23
CA ARG A 34 -0.76 -6.64 -7.13
C ARG A 34 -0.10 -6.00 -5.91
N ALA A 35 1.06 -6.50 -5.48
CA ALA A 35 1.77 -5.96 -4.32
C ALA A 35 2.17 -4.48 -4.50
N ARG A 36 2.57 -4.08 -5.72
CA ARG A 36 2.82 -2.67 -6.05
C ARG A 36 1.57 -1.82 -5.93
N MET A 37 0.45 -2.28 -6.47
CA MET A 37 -0.83 -1.57 -6.38
C MET A 37 -1.26 -1.41 -4.91
N VAL A 38 -1.12 -2.45 -4.09
CA VAL A 38 -1.44 -2.41 -2.66
C VAL A 38 -0.54 -1.43 -1.92
N ALA A 39 0.76 -1.46 -2.17
CA ALA A 39 1.72 -0.56 -1.54
C ALA A 39 1.43 0.92 -1.88
N LEU A 40 1.11 1.22 -3.14
CA LEU A 40 0.73 2.57 -3.57
C LEU A 40 -0.58 3.02 -2.91
N ALA A 41 -1.60 2.17 -2.90
CA ALA A 41 -2.88 2.48 -2.26
C ALA A 41 -2.70 2.73 -0.74
N ALA A 42 -1.96 1.87 -0.04
CA ALA A 42 -1.66 2.04 1.38
C ALA A 42 -0.90 3.35 1.64
N TYR A 43 0.10 3.68 0.81
CA TYR A 43 0.84 4.93 0.91
C TYR A 43 -0.04 6.17 0.74
N PHE A 44 -0.93 6.19 -0.26
CA PHE A 44 -1.84 7.32 -0.45
C PHE A 44 -2.85 7.44 0.69
N ARG A 45 -3.31 6.32 1.26
CA ARG A 45 -4.18 6.32 2.45
C ARG A 45 -3.47 6.90 3.66
N SER A 46 -2.28 6.40 3.97
CA SER A 46 -1.49 6.88 5.11
C SER A 46 -1.13 8.35 4.91
N GLN A 47 -0.76 8.76 3.68
CA GLN A 47 -0.44 10.15 3.35
C GLN A 47 -1.65 11.08 3.57
N LYS A 48 -2.86 10.69 3.14
CA LYS A 48 -4.09 11.47 3.36
C LYS A 48 -4.40 11.69 4.84
N ARG A 49 -4.00 10.75 5.71
CA ARG A 49 -4.17 10.85 7.17
C ARG A 49 -2.97 11.47 7.89
N GLY A 50 -1.86 11.72 7.19
CA GLY A 50 -0.63 12.25 7.79
C GLY A 50 0.24 11.21 8.50
N PHE A 51 0.16 9.94 8.08
CA PHE A 51 0.93 8.80 8.64
C PHE A 51 0.66 8.59 10.14
N ASP A 52 -0.62 8.36 10.47
CA ASP A 52 -1.06 8.13 11.84
C ASP A 52 -0.47 6.83 12.42
N PRO A 53 0.39 6.89 13.46
CA PRO A 53 1.07 5.71 13.97
C PRO A 53 0.08 4.69 14.54
N GLY A 54 0.13 3.45 14.03
CA GLY A 54 -0.77 2.37 14.44
C GLY A 54 -1.97 2.17 13.53
N ARG A 55 -2.18 3.03 12.53
CA ARG A 55 -3.11 2.79 11.41
C ARG A 55 -2.45 2.11 10.22
N ASP A 56 -1.12 2.04 10.19
CA ASP A 56 -0.35 1.52 9.06
C ASP A 56 -0.88 0.16 8.59
N LEU A 57 -1.01 -0.80 9.51
CA LEU A 57 -1.51 -2.15 9.18
C LEU A 57 -2.95 -2.11 8.63
N GLN A 58 -3.79 -1.23 9.15
CA GLN A 58 -5.17 -1.06 8.69
C GLN A 58 -5.21 -0.49 7.27
N ASP A 59 -4.37 0.50 6.98
CA ASP A 59 -4.27 1.10 5.64
C ASP A 59 -3.75 0.08 4.62
N TRP A 60 -2.84 -0.82 5.02
CA TRP A 60 -2.39 -1.95 4.20
C TRP A 60 -3.49 -2.98 3.94
N LEU A 61 -4.25 -3.38 4.96
CA LEU A 61 -5.36 -4.33 4.82
C LEU A 61 -6.48 -3.78 3.93
N GLU A 62 -6.85 -2.51 4.12
CA GLU A 62 -7.84 -1.85 3.27
C GLU A 62 -7.37 -1.69 1.83
N ALA A 63 -6.10 -1.33 1.62
CA ALA A 63 -5.50 -1.27 0.29
C ALA A 63 -5.49 -2.64 -0.39
N GLU A 64 -5.19 -3.71 0.34
CA GLU A 64 -5.20 -5.07 -0.19
C GLU A 64 -6.60 -5.49 -0.65
N ALA A 65 -7.61 -5.25 0.18
CA ALA A 65 -9.01 -5.53 -0.16
C ALA A 65 -9.51 -4.71 -1.36
N GLU A 66 -9.11 -3.44 -1.47
CA GLU A 66 -9.47 -2.55 -2.58
C GLU A 66 -8.85 -3.01 -3.90
N VAL A 67 -7.57 -3.37 -3.89
CA VAL A 67 -6.88 -3.89 -5.07
C VAL A 67 -7.48 -5.24 -5.47
N ASP A 68 -7.74 -6.14 -4.53
CA ASP A 68 -8.39 -7.42 -4.83
C ASP A 68 -9.76 -7.25 -5.46
N ALA A 69 -10.58 -6.34 -4.93
CA ALA A 69 -11.88 -6.02 -5.50
C ALA A 69 -11.75 -5.47 -6.93
N THR A 70 -10.77 -4.59 -7.17
CA THR A 70 -10.49 -3.99 -8.48
C THR A 70 -10.01 -5.03 -9.50
N LEU A 71 -9.18 -5.98 -9.05
CA LEU A 71 -8.67 -7.08 -9.86
C LEU A 71 -9.69 -8.21 -10.05
N GLY A 72 -10.87 -8.11 -9.43
CA GLY A 72 -11.87 -9.17 -9.44
C GLY A 72 -11.39 -10.46 -8.74
N LEU A 73 -10.32 -10.38 -7.95
CA LEU A 73 -9.85 -11.40 -7.04
C LEU A 73 -10.81 -11.42 -5.84
N ARG A 74 -12.08 -11.76 -6.08
CA ARG A 74 -13.02 -11.98 -5.00
C ARG A 74 -12.43 -13.08 -4.11
N PRO A 75 -12.22 -12.84 -2.80
CA PRO A 75 -11.83 -13.91 -1.92
C PRO A 75 -12.94 -14.95 -2.00
N ALA A 76 -12.59 -16.16 -2.45
CA ALA A 76 -13.50 -17.28 -2.44
C ALA A 76 -13.97 -17.43 -0.99
N ARG A 77 -15.26 -17.17 -0.74
CA ARG A 77 -15.89 -17.49 0.54
C ARG A 77 -15.69 -19.00 0.71
N ARG A 78 -14.75 -19.38 1.57
CA ARG A 78 -14.45 -20.78 1.92
C ARG A 78 -15.15 -21.13 3.21
#